data_AF-A0A9D5Q3I4-F1
#
_entry.id   AF-A0A9D5Q3I4-F1
#
_cell.length_a   1.000
_cell.length_b   1.000
_cell.length_c   1.000
_cell.angle_alpha   90.00
_cell.angle_beta   90.00
_cell.angle_gamma   90.00
#
_symmetry.space_group_name_H-M   'P 1'
#
loop_
_entity.id
_entity.type
_entity.pdbx_description
1 polymer ?
#
loop_
_entity_poly.entity_id
_entity_poly.type
_entity_poly.pdbx_seq_one_letter_code
_entity_poly.pdbx_strand_id
1 'polypeptide(L)'
;MVWRAITYNLKPTTSSMSVTVQIEKFQGPLHLLLQLVEREELDISEISLSHVADQYVSHVQANKGKIPPEELADFLVIAAKLVLIKSRLIIPSLVEDVEEEGPDLASQLRLYRQFMRAAEQMNERWMQGKVSYA
;
A
#
# COMPACT_ATOMS: atom_id res chain seq x y z
N MET A 1 48.06 -2.60 46.75
CA MET A 1 47.92 -3.24 45.42
C MET A 1 47.15 -2.29 44.52
N VAL A 2 47.83 -1.85 43.46
CA VAL A 2 47.41 -0.79 42.55
C VAL A 2 46.43 -1.36 41.53
N TRP A 3 45.26 -0.75 41.35
CA TRP A 3 44.43 -0.95 40.16
C TRP A 3 44.25 0.40 39.48
N ARG A 4 45.07 0.62 38.45
CA ARG A 4 44.83 1.59 37.36
C ARG A 4 44.37 0.80 36.13
N ALA A 5 43.65 1.53 35.28
CA ALA A 5 43.45 1.32 33.84
C ALA A 5 42.03 0.90 33.43
N ILE A 6 41.35 1.92 32.92
CA ILE A 6 40.23 1.91 31.99
C ILE A 6 40.67 1.19 30.71
N THR A 7 39.86 0.27 30.19
CA THR A 7 39.77 -0.03 28.75
C THR A 7 38.37 -0.51 28.41
N TYR A 8 37.61 0.33 27.71
CA TYR A 8 36.39 -0.06 27.01
C TYR A 8 36.77 -0.83 25.74
N ASN A 9 36.19 -2.01 25.54
CA ASN A 9 36.00 -2.55 24.18
C ASN A 9 34.86 -3.57 24.16
N LEU A 10 33.63 -3.14 23.85
CA LEU A 10 32.59 -4.03 23.36
C LEU A 10 32.48 -3.89 21.84
N LYS A 11 32.98 -4.91 21.14
CA LYS A 11 32.34 -5.49 19.95
C LYS A 11 32.57 -7.00 20.02
N PRO A 12 31.54 -7.80 19.74
CA PRO A 12 31.52 -8.39 18.41
C PRO A 12 30.16 -8.30 17.70
N THR A 13 30.25 -7.83 16.45
CA THR A 13 29.56 -8.26 15.21
C THR A 13 28.24 -9.04 15.28
N THR A 14 27.17 -8.34 14.89
CA THR A 14 26.06 -8.71 13.99
C THR A 14 25.93 -10.17 13.51
N SER A 15 24.80 -10.80 13.84
CA SER A 15 24.16 -11.86 13.04
C SER A 15 22.79 -11.36 12.57
N SER A 16 22.64 -11.25 11.25
CA SER A 16 21.48 -10.69 10.55
C SER A 16 20.28 -11.64 10.59
N MET A 17 19.27 -11.28 11.38
CA MET A 17 17.88 -11.68 11.17
C MET A 17 17.13 -10.42 10.73
N SER A 18 17.26 -10.06 9.46
CA SER A 18 16.48 -8.98 8.87
C SER A 18 15.11 -9.52 8.45
N VAL A 19 14.22 -9.70 9.43
CA VAL A 19 12.78 -9.63 9.15
C VAL A 19 12.45 -8.14 9.13
N THR A 20 12.73 -7.51 8.00
CA THR A 20 12.23 -6.15 7.73
C THR A 20 10.75 -6.30 7.35
N VAL A 21 9.89 -6.43 8.35
CA VAL A 21 8.48 -6.08 8.20
C VAL A 21 8.34 -4.68 8.77
N GLN A 22 8.91 -3.71 8.04
CA GLN A 22 8.54 -2.32 8.21
C GLN A 22 7.19 -2.19 7.49
N ILE A 23 6.10 -2.16 8.25
CA ILE A 23 4.85 -1.59 7.74
C ILE A 23 5.11 -0.09 7.67
N GLU A 24 5.81 0.33 6.63
CA GLU A 24 6.06 1.73 6.31
C GLU A 24 4.71 2.40 6.12
N LYS A 25 4.53 3.57 6.73
CA LYS A 25 3.31 4.38 6.66
C LYS A 25 2.73 4.38 5.25
N PHE A 26 1.62 3.66 5.05
CA PHE A 26 0.91 3.68 3.78
C PHE A 26 0.41 5.09 3.52
N GLN A 27 0.70 5.62 2.34
CA GLN A 27 0.27 6.95 1.91
C GLN A 27 -1.18 6.95 1.44
N GLY A 28 -2.06 6.24 2.15
CA GLY A 28 -3.49 6.14 1.87
C GLY A 28 -3.95 4.80 1.28
N PRO A 29 -5.26 4.68 1.02
CA PRO A 29 -5.90 3.40 0.71
C PRO A 29 -5.57 2.85 -0.67
N LEU A 30 -5.39 3.71 -1.68
CA LEU A 30 -5.00 3.28 -3.03
C LEU A 30 -3.58 2.71 -3.06
N HIS A 31 -2.68 3.25 -2.24
CA HIS A 31 -1.31 2.75 -2.14
C HIS A 31 -1.28 1.32 -1.57
N LEU A 32 -1.99 1.11 -0.46
CA LEU A 32 -2.14 -0.22 0.14
C LEU A 32 -2.74 -1.21 -0.87
N LEU A 33 -3.81 -0.80 -1.57
CA LEU A 33 -4.45 -1.66 -2.56
C LEU A 33 -3.51 -2.02 -3.71
N LEU A 34 -2.74 -1.06 -4.22
CA LEU A 34 -1.75 -1.29 -5.27
C LEU A 34 -0.70 -2.31 -4.81
N GLN A 35 -0.15 -2.15 -3.61
CA GLN A 35 0.84 -3.09 -3.07
C GLN A 35 0.29 -4.50 -2.89
N LEU A 36 -0.98 -4.65 -2.51
CA LEU A 36 -1.61 -5.97 -2.41
C LEU A 36 -1.75 -6.63 -3.78
N VAL A 37 -2.16 -5.88 -4.80
CA VAL A 37 -2.28 -6.38 -6.18
C VAL A 37 -0.91 -6.77 -6.74
N GLU A 38 0.10 -5.93 -6.53
CA GLU A 38 1.48 -6.19 -7.00
C GLU A 38 2.11 -7.39 -6.29
N ARG A 39 1.85 -7.56 -4.99
CA ARG A 39 2.35 -8.71 -4.22
C ARG A 39 1.79 -10.05 -4.71
N GLU A 40 0.55 -10.06 -5.18
CA GLU A 40 -0.09 -11.25 -5.75
C GLU A 40 0.23 -11.45 -7.24
N GLU A 41 1.10 -10.60 -7.83
CA GLU A 41 1.48 -10.62 -9.25
C GLU A 41 0.26 -10.53 -10.20
N LEU A 42 -0.80 -9.83 -9.79
CA LEU A 42 -2.04 -9.70 -10.56
C LEU A 42 -2.06 -8.43 -11.41
N ASP A 43 -2.73 -8.49 -12.56
CA ASP A 43 -3.09 -7.30 -13.33
C ASP A 43 -4.18 -6.48 -12.63
N ILE A 44 -4.23 -5.17 -12.88
CA ILE A 44 -5.27 -4.31 -12.30
C ILE A 44 -6.59 -4.48 -13.07
N SER A 45 -7.46 -5.36 -12.56
CA SER A 45 -8.81 -5.67 -13.07
C SER A 45 -9.80 -5.83 -11.91
N GLU A 46 -11.12 -5.76 -12.19
CA GLU A 46 -12.15 -5.98 -11.16
C GLU A 46 -12.04 -7.37 -10.51
N ILE A 47 -11.71 -8.40 -11.30
CA ILE A 47 -11.52 -9.76 -10.81
C ILE A 47 -10.34 -9.81 -9.83
N SER A 48 -9.23 -9.16 -10.17
CA SER A 48 -8.05 -9.09 -9.30
C SER A 48 -8.33 -8.31 -8.01
N LEU A 49 -9.08 -7.21 -8.11
CA LEU A 49 -9.49 -6.42 -6.95
C LEU A 49 -10.37 -7.22 -5.99
N SER A 50 -11.28 -8.03 -6.54
CA SER A 50 -12.10 -8.96 -5.77
C SER A 50 -11.25 -10.00 -5.02
N HIS A 51 -10.16 -10.48 -5.63
CA HIS A 51 -9.24 -11.43 -5.00
C HIS A 51 -8.51 -10.84 -3.79
N VAL A 52 -8.06 -9.58 -3.89
CA VAL A 52 -7.35 -8.90 -2.79
C VAL A 52 -8.27 -8.20 -1.78
N ALA A 53 -9.59 -8.19 -2.01
CA ALA A 53 -10.57 -7.49 -1.17
C ALA A 53 -10.52 -7.93 0.30
N ASP A 54 -10.47 -9.24 0.55
CA ASP A 54 -10.42 -9.79 1.91
C ASP A 54 -9.13 -9.42 2.62
N GLN A 55 -8.01 -9.41 1.89
CA GLN A 55 -6.71 -9.02 2.42
C GLN A 55 -6.71 -7.53 2.81
N TYR A 56 -7.28 -6.67 1.95
CA TYR A 56 -7.43 -5.25 2.20
C TYR A 56 -8.25 -4.99 3.47
N VAL A 57 -9.45 -5.58 3.55
CA VAL A 57 -10.35 -5.40 4.71
C VAL A 57 -9.69 -5.92 5.99
N SER A 58 -9.04 -7.08 5.94
CA SER A 58 -8.33 -7.66 7.09
C SER A 58 -7.22 -6.73 7.59
N HIS A 59 -6.49 -6.10 6.66
CA HIS A 59 -5.43 -5.16 7.00
C HIS A 59 -5.97 -3.89 7.66
N VAL A 60 -7.06 -3.32 7.12
CA VAL A 60 -7.72 -2.14 7.72
C VAL A 60 -8.23 -2.45 9.12
N GLN A 61 -8.85 -3.62 9.32
CA GLN A 61 -9.34 -4.03 10.64
C GLN A 61 -8.21 -4.20 11.66
N ALA A 62 -7.11 -4.86 11.26
CA ALA A 62 -5.95 -5.09 12.13
C ALA A 62 -5.27 -3.77 12.56
N ASN A 63 -5.37 -2.72 11.76
CA ASN A 63 -4.71 -1.44 12.01
C ASN A 63 -5.65 -0.28 12.36
N LYS A 64 -6.97 -0.52 12.49
CA LYS A 64 -7.98 0.50 12.76
C LYS A 64 -7.66 1.39 13.98
N GLY A 65 -7.04 0.84 15.02
CA GLY A 65 -6.64 1.59 16.22
C GLY A 65 -5.39 2.46 16.06
N LYS A 66 -4.67 2.33 14.93
CA LYS A 66 -3.45 3.08 14.61
C LYS A 66 -3.67 4.12 13.51
N ILE A 67 -4.75 3.99 12.74
CA ILE A 67 -5.10 4.90 11.65
C ILE A 67 -5.90 6.07 12.26
N PRO A 68 -5.54 7.34 11.98
CA PRO A 68 -6.34 8.49 12.37
C PRO A 68 -7.80 8.35 11.91
N PRO A 69 -8.80 8.77 12.70
CA PRO A 69 -10.21 8.64 12.33
C PRO A 69 -10.56 9.28 10.99
N GLU A 70 -9.92 10.40 10.65
CA GLU A 70 -10.08 11.11 9.38
C GLU A 70 -9.61 10.29 8.19
N GLU A 71 -8.43 9.66 8.29
CA GLU A 71 -7.90 8.79 7.24
C GLU A 71 -8.68 7.48 7.13
N LEU A 72 -9.16 6.94 8.26
CA LEU A 72 -9.90 5.68 8.30
C LEU A 72 -11.16 5.73 7.42
N ALA A 73 -11.81 6.89 7.32
CA ALA A 73 -12.98 7.07 6.47
C ALA A 73 -12.67 6.72 5.00
N ASP A 74 -11.53 7.18 4.48
CA ASP A 74 -11.10 6.91 3.11
C ASP A 74 -10.83 5.41 2.89
N PHE A 75 -10.24 4.73 3.88
CA PHE A 75 -10.05 3.28 3.82
C PHE A 75 -11.39 2.53 3.76
N LEU A 76 -12.38 2.97 4.52
CA LEU A 76 -13.71 2.36 4.54
C LEU A 76 -14.47 2.55 3.23
N VAL A 77 -14.31 3.71 2.56
CA VAL A 77 -14.87 3.94 1.22
C VAL A 77 -14.33 2.92 0.22
N ILE A 78 -13.02 2.71 0.19
CA ILE A 78 -12.41 1.71 -0.70
C ILE A 78 -12.82 0.28 -0.30
N ALA A 79 -12.91 -0.03 1.00
CA ALA A 79 -13.41 -1.33 1.46
C ALA A 79 -14.84 -1.60 0.97
N ALA A 80 -15.74 -0.62 1.07
CA ALA A 80 -17.11 -0.75 0.62
C ALA A 80 -17.19 -1.01 -0.90
N LYS A 81 -16.39 -0.29 -1.70
CA LYS A 81 -16.29 -0.53 -3.15
C LYS A 81 -15.80 -1.93 -3.48
N LEU A 82 -14.78 -2.42 -2.77
CA LEU A 82 -14.27 -3.78 -2.96
C LEU A 82 -15.31 -4.86 -2.63
N VAL A 83 -16.09 -4.66 -1.56
CA VAL A 83 -17.21 -5.55 -1.21
C VAL A 83 -18.28 -5.54 -2.29
N LEU A 84 -18.60 -4.36 -2.84
CA LEU A 84 -19.55 -4.22 -3.94
C LEU A 84 -19.07 -4.96 -5.21
N ILE A 85 -17.80 -4.78 -5.60
CA ILE A 85 -17.19 -5.50 -6.73
C ILE A 85 -17.26 -7.01 -6.51
N LYS A 86 -16.88 -7.49 -5.32
CA LYS A 86 -16.92 -8.92 -4.99
C LYS A 86 -18.35 -9.47 -5.04
N SER A 87 -19.33 -8.74 -4.51
CA SER A 87 -20.74 -9.12 -4.54
C SER A 87 -21.27 -9.25 -5.97
N ARG A 88 -21.00 -8.25 -6.84
CA ARG A 88 -21.40 -8.25 -8.26
C ARG A 88 -20.88 -9.48 -9.01
N LEU A 89 -19.65 -9.89 -8.74
CA LEU A 89 -19.05 -11.06 -9.38
C LEU A 89 -19.65 -12.39 -8.91
N ILE A 90 -20.17 -12.46 -7.69
CA ILE A 90 -20.73 -13.69 -7.11
C ILE A 90 -22.24 -13.81 -7.42
N ILE A 91 -22.99 -12.71 -7.36
CA ILE A 91 -24.44 -12.71 -7.58
C ILE A 91 -24.84 -11.54 -8.50
N PRO A 92 -24.68 -11.67 -9.82
CA PRO A 92 -24.91 -10.58 -10.77
C PRO A 92 -26.33 -9.98 -10.69
N SER A 93 -27.34 -10.82 -10.44
CA SER A 93 -28.75 -10.43 -10.46
C SER A 93 -29.23 -9.61 -9.26
N LEU A 94 -28.44 -9.48 -8.19
CA LEU A 94 -28.82 -8.72 -6.99
C LEU A 94 -28.39 -7.25 -7.03
N VAL A 95 -27.57 -6.88 -8.01
CA VAL A 95 -26.80 -5.63 -7.97
C VAL A 95 -26.92 -4.80 -9.25
N GLU A 96 -27.82 -5.20 -10.17
CA GLU A 96 -28.06 -4.48 -11.44
C GLU A 96 -28.46 -3.02 -11.23
N ASP A 97 -29.10 -2.68 -10.10
CA ASP A 97 -29.56 -1.32 -9.79
C ASP A 97 -28.55 -0.46 -9.02
N VAL A 98 -27.36 -0.99 -8.67
CA VAL A 98 -26.32 -0.21 -7.98
C VAL A 98 -25.37 0.37 -9.01
N GLU A 99 -25.74 1.51 -9.58
CA GLU A 99 -24.82 2.33 -10.38
C GLU A 99 -23.72 2.90 -9.47
N GLU A 100 -22.45 2.58 -9.78
CA GLU A 100 -21.33 3.26 -9.15
C GLU A 100 -21.21 4.68 -9.71
N GLU A 101 -21.51 5.68 -8.89
CA GLU A 101 -21.21 7.06 -9.23
C GLU A 101 -19.68 7.28 -9.27
N GLY A 102 -19.18 7.70 -10.43
CA GLY A 102 -17.78 8.09 -10.62
C GLY A 102 -16.92 7.04 -11.34
N PRO A 103 -15.59 7.23 -11.37
CA PRO A 103 -14.71 6.33 -12.09
C PRO A 103 -14.60 4.99 -11.36
N ASP A 104 -14.65 3.89 -12.13
CA ASP A 104 -14.38 2.52 -11.66
C ASP A 104 -13.05 2.45 -10.88
N LEU A 105 -13.07 1.71 -9.77
CA LEU A 105 -11.92 1.58 -8.87
C LEU A 105 -10.67 1.02 -9.58
N ALA A 106 -10.84 0.06 -10.49
CA ALA A 106 -9.70 -0.48 -11.24
C ALA A 106 -9.06 0.59 -12.15
N SER A 107 -9.89 1.44 -12.77
CA SER A 107 -9.45 2.58 -13.56
C SER A 107 -8.71 3.63 -12.72
N GLN A 108 -9.25 3.96 -11.53
CA GLN A 108 -8.57 4.85 -10.58
C GLN A 108 -7.21 4.30 -10.16
N LEU A 109 -7.12 3.00 -9.86
CA LEU A 109 -5.88 2.37 -9.43
C LEU A 109 -4.83 2.32 -10.56
N ARG A 110 -5.26 2.09 -11.81
CA ARG A 110 -4.36 2.18 -12.98
C ARG A 110 -3.78 3.57 -13.14
N LEU A 111 -4.60 4.60 -12.99
CA LEU A 111 -4.17 6.00 -13.06
C LEU A 111 -3.18 6.32 -11.94
N TYR A 112 -3.50 5.92 -10.70
CA TYR A 112 -2.61 6.08 -9.56
C TYR A 112 -1.24 5.42 -9.80
N ARG A 113 -1.21 4.19 -10.31
CA ARG A 113 0.05 3.50 -10.67
C ARG A 113 0.87 4.29 -11.70
N GLN A 114 0.22 4.88 -12.71
CA GLN A 114 0.92 5.70 -13.70
C GLN A 114 1.54 6.95 -13.06
N PHE A 115 0.82 7.62 -12.16
CA PHE A 115 1.36 8.76 -11.41
C PHE A 115 2.55 8.37 -10.55
N MET A 116 2.47 7.25 -9.83
CA MET A 116 3.58 6.78 -8.99
C MET A 116 4.83 6.49 -9.82
N ARG A 117 4.69 5.82 -10.97
CA ARG A 117 5.81 5.59 -11.91
C ARG A 117 6.39 6.87 -12.48
N ALA A 118 5.55 7.85 -12.79
CA ALA A 118 6.02 9.14 -13.29
C ALA A 118 6.77 9.91 -12.20
N ALA A 119 6.28 9.88 -10.96
CA ALA A 119 6.95 10.47 -9.81
C ALA A 119 8.31 9.82 -9.53
N GLU A 120 8.38 8.49 -9.62
CA GLU A 120 9.64 7.73 -9.47
C GLU A 120 10.65 8.09 -10.55
N GLN A 121 10.25 8.09 -11.82
CA GLN A 121 11.11 8.51 -12.93
C GLN A 121 11.60 9.96 -12.77
N MET A 122 10.72 10.85 -12.30
CA MET A 122 11.09 12.24 -12.03
C MET A 122 12.15 12.31 -10.92
N ASN A 123 11.95 11.57 -9.84
CA ASN A 123 12.88 11.50 -8.71
C ASN A 123 14.24 10.93 -9.13
N GLU A 124 14.26 9.87 -9.95
CA GLU A 124 15.51 9.33 -10.51
C GLU A 124 16.27 10.36 -11.33
N ARG A 125 15.59 11.12 -12.20
CA ARG A 125 16.21 12.16 -13.01
C ARG A 125 16.77 13.30 -12.17
N TRP A 126 16.03 13.68 -11.11
CA TRP A 126 16.47 14.67 -10.13
C TRP A 126 17.73 14.20 -9.40
N MET A 127 17.75 12.97 -8.91
CA MET A 127 18.90 12.37 -8.21
C MET A 127 20.12 12.20 -9.13
N GLN A 128 19.91 12.00 -10.43
CA GLN A 128 20.99 11.96 -11.44
C GLN A 128 21.55 13.34 -11.79
N GLY A 129 21.07 14.44 -11.18
CA GLY A 129 21.55 15.79 -11.46
C GLY A 129 21.24 16.29 -12.87
N LYS A 130 20.35 15.61 -13.61
CA LYS A 130 19.87 16.04 -14.94
C LYS A 130 18.80 17.12 -14.82
N VAL A 131 19.07 18.16 -14.05
CA VAL A 131 18.31 19.40 -14.09
C VAL A 131 18.95 20.25 -15.18
N SER A 132 18.39 20.17 -16.39
CA SER A 132 18.79 21.04 -17.49
C SER A 132 18.40 22.47 -17.11
N TYR A 133 19.36 23.26 -16.65
CA TYR A 133 19.22 24.72 -16.63
C TYR A 133 19.27 25.16 -18.10
N ALA A 134 18.11 25.55 -18.62
CA ALA A 134 17.99 26.28 -19.88
C ALA A 134 17.56 27.71 -19.55
#